data_AF-A0A7L0DGE2-F1
#
_entry.id   AF-A0A7L0DGE2-F1
#
_cell.length_a   1.000
_cell.length_b   1.000
_cell.length_c   1.000
_cell.angle_alpha   90.00
_cell.angle_beta   90.00
_cell.angle_gamma   90.00
#
_symmetry.space_group_name_H-M   'P 1'
#
loop_
_entity.id
_entity.type
_entity.pdbx_description
1 polymer ?
#
loop_
_entity_poly.entity_id
_entity_poly.type
_entity_poly.pdbx_seq_one_letter_code
_entity_poly.pdbx_strand_id
1 'polypeptide(L)'
;ELISSLRSKLRALWEERELVLSEARACVGRGQELEAVVRELCKPNEFERYLMFIGDLEKVVSLLLCLSSRLARVQNAMRRIDGNTDAEEKRSLNARHGLLSRQREDAKDLKENLDRRERVVSGILTKYLSEQQLQDYRRFVQDKTSLLIEQKDLEEQIKFFEEQLENVEKSIP
;
A
#
# COMPACT_ATOMS: atom_id res chain seq x y z
N GLU A 1 -11.63 -20.83 -24.43
CA GLU A 1 -10.49 -19.90 -24.64
C GLU A 1 -10.41 -18.79 -23.58
N LEU A 2 -11.51 -18.11 -23.23
CA LEU A 2 -11.49 -17.05 -22.21
C LEU A 2 -11.13 -17.55 -20.79
N ILE A 3 -11.80 -18.61 -20.29
CA ILE A 3 -11.52 -19.19 -18.97
C ILE A 3 -10.05 -19.62 -18.83
N SER A 4 -9.52 -20.30 -19.86
CA SER A 4 -8.11 -20.71 -19.88
C SER A 4 -7.15 -19.52 -19.85
N SER A 5 -7.48 -18.43 -20.54
CA SER A 5 -6.69 -17.19 -20.50
C SER A 5 -6.72 -16.54 -19.12
N LEU A 6 -7.90 -16.44 -18.48
CA LEU A 6 -8.05 -15.90 -17.12
C LEU A 6 -7.27 -16.72 -16.09
N ARG A 7 -7.38 -18.06 -16.15
CA ARG A 7 -6.63 -18.96 -15.25
C ARG A 7 -5.12 -18.85 -15.45
N SER A 8 -4.67 -18.70 -16.69
CA SER A 8 -3.24 -18.47 -17.00
C SER A 8 -2.75 -17.14 -16.41
N LYS A 9 -3.52 -16.07 -16.58
CA LYS A 9 -3.18 -14.75 -16.03
C LYS A 9 -3.17 -14.73 -14.50
N LEU A 10 -4.15 -15.38 -13.86
CA LEU A 10 -4.15 -15.56 -12.41
C LEU A 10 -2.91 -16.28 -11.93
N ARG A 11 -2.51 -17.38 -12.61
CA ARG A 11 -1.30 -18.13 -12.25
C ARG A 11 -0.05 -17.23 -12.27
N ALA A 12 0.12 -16.43 -13.32
CA ALA A 12 1.24 -15.50 -13.42
C ALA A 12 1.24 -14.47 -12.27
N LEU A 13 0.08 -13.92 -11.91
CA LEU A 13 -0.04 -12.98 -10.77
C LEU A 13 0.28 -13.65 -9.43
N TRP A 14 -0.10 -14.92 -9.24
CA TRP A 14 0.25 -15.67 -8.04
C TRP A 14 1.76 -15.94 -7.95
N GLU A 15 2.40 -16.27 -9.07
CA GLU A 15 3.86 -16.44 -9.14
C GLU A 15 4.59 -15.12 -8.80
N GLU A 16 4.13 -14.00 -9.37
CA GLU A 16 4.65 -12.66 -9.07
C GLU A 16 4.46 -12.29 -7.58
N ARG A 17 3.28 -12.57 -7.01
CA ARG A 17 3.02 -12.37 -5.58
C ARG A 17 4.00 -13.13 -4.70
N GLU A 18 4.34 -14.37 -5.02
CA GLU A 18 5.31 -15.14 -4.23
C GLU A 18 6.72 -14.55 -4.30
N LEU A 19 7.13 -14.01 -5.45
CA LEU A 19 8.39 -13.28 -5.60
C LEU A 19 8.41 -12.03 -4.71
N VAL A 20 7.37 -11.19 -4.80
CA VAL A 20 7.26 -9.96 -4.00
C VAL A 20 7.21 -10.27 -2.51
N LEU A 21 6.51 -11.34 -2.09
CA LEU A 21 6.51 -11.77 -0.69
C LEU A 21 7.90 -12.24 -0.23
N SER A 22 8.68 -12.85 -1.11
CA SER A 22 10.07 -13.22 -0.83
C SER A 22 10.95 -11.98 -0.62
N GLU A 23 10.81 -10.99 -1.49
CA GLU A 23 11.52 -9.71 -1.36
C GLU A 23 11.12 -8.94 -0.11
N ALA A 24 9.83 -8.96 0.25
CA ALA A 24 9.31 -8.39 1.48
C ALA A 24 9.93 -9.04 2.72
N ARG A 25 10.06 -10.37 2.75
CA ARG A 25 10.76 -11.08 3.84
C ARG A 25 12.23 -10.66 3.94
N ALA A 26 12.93 -10.56 2.81
CA ALA A 26 14.31 -10.08 2.80
C ALA A 26 14.42 -8.61 3.27
N CYS A 27 13.44 -7.77 2.91
CA CYS A 27 13.35 -6.37 3.36
C CYS A 27 13.15 -6.29 4.89
N VAL A 28 12.30 -7.16 5.46
CA VAL A 28 12.12 -7.27 6.93
C VAL A 28 13.44 -7.62 7.61
N GLY A 29 14.20 -8.57 7.07
CA GLY A 29 15.53 -8.92 7.60
C GLY A 29 16.48 -7.72 7.64
N ARG A 30 16.61 -6.99 6.51
CA ARG A 30 17.43 -5.76 6.46
C ARG A 30 16.94 -4.70 7.46
N GLY A 31 15.63 -4.58 7.65
CA GLY A 31 15.03 -3.67 8.63
C GLY A 31 15.39 -4.02 10.08
N GLN A 32 15.45 -5.31 10.41
CA GLN A 32 15.83 -5.80 11.74
C GLN A 32 17.31 -5.56 12.04
N GLU A 33 18.19 -5.81 11.06
CA GLU A 33 19.63 -5.50 11.18
C GLU A 33 19.85 -4.00 11.42
N LEU A 34 19.17 -3.17 10.64
CA LEU A 34 19.25 -1.72 10.80
C LEU A 34 18.69 -1.26 12.15
N GLU A 35 17.55 -1.81 12.58
CA GLU A 35 16.97 -1.52 13.89
C GLU A 35 17.95 -1.84 15.04
N ALA A 36 18.69 -2.95 14.95
CA ALA A 36 19.72 -3.30 15.93
C ALA A 36 20.84 -2.25 15.98
N VAL A 37 21.36 -1.84 14.82
CA VAL A 37 22.38 -0.78 14.73
C VAL A 37 21.88 0.54 15.31
N VAL A 38 20.65 0.96 14.97
CA VAL A 38 20.07 2.20 15.49
C VAL A 38 19.88 2.11 17.01
N ARG A 39 19.44 0.95 17.53
CA ARG A 39 19.29 0.71 18.97
C ARG A 39 20.61 0.84 19.74
N GLU A 40 21.70 0.33 19.17
CA GLU A 40 23.02 0.36 19.81
C GLU A 40 23.65 1.77 19.81
N LEU A 41 23.46 2.54 18.74
CA LEU A 41 24.17 3.81 18.53
C LEU A 41 23.38 5.05 18.97
N CYS A 42 22.05 5.02 18.89
CA CYS A 42 21.21 6.19 19.18
C CYS A 42 20.75 6.25 20.64
N LYS A 43 20.34 7.44 21.08
CA LYS A 43 19.72 7.61 22.40
C LYS A 43 18.34 6.94 22.45
N PRO A 44 17.84 6.51 23.63
CA PRO A 44 16.53 5.84 23.73
C PRO A 44 15.37 6.61 23.07
N ASN A 45 15.30 7.92 23.28
CA ASN A 45 14.27 8.79 22.70
C ASN A 45 14.40 8.97 21.17
N GLU A 46 15.61 8.82 20.62
CA GLU A 46 15.87 8.86 19.19
C GLU A 46 15.49 7.53 18.53
N PHE A 47 15.81 6.42 19.18
CA PHE A 47 15.38 5.08 18.77
C PHE A 47 13.85 4.94 18.77
N GLU A 48 13.16 5.46 19.78
CA GLU A 48 11.70 5.48 19.82
C GLU A 48 11.09 6.25 18.62
N ARG A 49 11.71 7.37 18.21
CA ARG A 49 11.28 8.12 17.02
C ARG A 49 11.46 7.32 15.74
N TYR A 50 12.57 6.60 15.62
CA TYR A 50 12.81 5.68 14.51
C TYR A 50 11.73 4.59 14.46
N LEU A 51 11.46 3.91 15.58
CA LEU A 51 10.43 2.87 15.65
C LEU A 51 9.03 3.40 15.29
N MET A 52 8.66 4.57 15.83
CA MET A 52 7.39 5.21 15.50
C MET A 52 7.28 5.51 14.01
N PHE A 53 8.35 6.01 13.39
CA PHE A 53 8.39 6.28 11.95
C PHE A 53 8.22 4.99 11.13
N ILE A 54 9.03 3.95 11.38
CA ILE A 54 8.98 2.69 10.64
C ILE A 54 7.63 1.98 10.82
N GLY A 55 7.05 2.02 12.03
CA GLY A 55 5.75 1.42 12.33
C GLY A 55 4.58 2.17 11.69
N ASP A 56 4.67 3.49 11.55
CA ASP A 56 3.61 4.28 10.92
C ASP A 56 3.70 4.31 9.40
N LEU A 57 4.89 4.08 8.82
CA LEU A 57 5.09 3.99 7.38
C LEU A 57 4.12 3.00 6.73
N GLU A 58 4.07 1.78 7.25
CA GLU A 58 3.21 0.73 6.72
C GLU A 58 1.72 1.05 6.86
N LYS A 59 1.33 1.61 8.00
CA LYS A 59 -0.07 1.97 8.28
C LYS A 59 -0.56 3.07 7.35
N VAL A 60 0.23 4.13 7.18
CA VAL A 60 -0.14 5.29 6.35
C VAL A 60 -0.18 4.89 4.87
N VAL A 61 0.83 4.16 4.38
CA VAL A 61 0.86 3.67 2.99
C VAL A 61 -0.34 2.75 2.72
N SER A 62 -0.61 1.80 3.61
CA SER A 62 -1.75 0.89 3.47
C SER A 62 -3.10 1.62 3.48
N LEU A 63 -3.27 2.63 4.35
CA LEU A 63 -4.46 3.45 4.39
C LEU A 63 -4.68 4.21 3.08
N LEU A 64 -3.62 4.84 2.55
CA LEU A 64 -3.67 5.58 1.29
C LEU A 64 -4.07 4.69 0.11
N LEU A 65 -3.48 3.50 0.02
CA LEU A 65 -3.77 2.53 -1.05
C LEU A 65 -5.22 2.06 -0.95
N CYS A 66 -5.66 1.65 0.25
CA CYS A 66 -7.03 1.22 0.49
C CYS A 66 -8.07 2.30 0.13
N LEU A 67 -7.84 3.55 0.52
CA LEU A 67 -8.73 4.66 0.19
C LEU A 67 -8.71 4.96 -1.31
N SER A 68 -7.55 4.88 -1.96
CA SER A 68 -7.43 5.11 -3.41
C SER A 68 -8.23 4.06 -4.20
N SER A 69 -8.09 2.78 -3.86
CA SER A 69 -8.85 1.70 -4.48
C SER A 69 -10.36 1.83 -4.26
N ARG A 70 -10.78 2.10 -3.01
CA ARG A 70 -12.19 2.32 -2.68
C ARG A 70 -12.79 3.50 -3.45
N LEU A 71 -12.04 4.60 -3.57
CA LEU A 71 -12.49 5.78 -4.31
C LEU A 71 -12.58 5.49 -5.81
N ALA A 72 -11.60 4.80 -6.39
CA ALA A 72 -11.61 4.40 -7.80
C ALA A 72 -12.83 3.51 -8.13
N ARG A 73 -13.16 2.56 -7.25
CA ARG A 73 -14.37 1.72 -7.40
C ARG A 73 -15.67 2.54 -7.38
N VAL A 74 -15.78 3.51 -6.47
CA VAL A 74 -16.95 4.39 -6.41
C VAL A 74 -17.03 5.29 -7.64
N GLN A 75 -15.91 5.85 -8.10
CA GLN A 75 -15.85 6.65 -9.32
C GLN A 75 -16.26 5.84 -10.56
N ASN A 76 -15.82 4.58 -10.64
CA ASN A 76 -16.23 3.68 -11.71
C ASN A 76 -17.73 3.36 -11.66
N ALA A 77 -18.30 3.16 -10.47
CA ALA A 77 -19.75 2.98 -10.31
C ALA A 77 -20.53 4.24 -10.72
N MET A 78 -20.06 5.43 -10.34
CA MET A 78 -20.67 6.70 -10.72
C MET A 78 -20.69 6.92 -12.23
N ARG A 79 -19.66 6.50 -12.96
CA ARG A 79 -19.62 6.57 -14.44
C ARG A 79 -20.65 5.68 -15.13
N ARG A 80 -21.18 4.67 -14.44
CA ARG A 80 -22.20 3.75 -14.96
C ARG A 80 -23.64 4.21 -14.68
N ILE A 81 -23.81 5.30 -13.91
CA ILE A 81 -25.11 5.88 -13.62
C ILE A 81 -25.75 6.39 -14.92
N ASP A 82 -27.02 6.05 -15.13
CA ASP A 82 -27.80 6.44 -16.29
C ASP A 82 -29.19 7.03 -15.91
N GLY A 83 -30.06 7.22 -16.91
CA GLY A 83 -31.42 7.75 -16.72
C GLY A 83 -32.34 6.83 -15.92
N ASN A 84 -32.07 5.53 -15.87
CA ASN A 84 -32.88 4.53 -15.20
C ASN A 84 -32.41 4.23 -13.76
N THR A 85 -31.21 4.68 -13.41
CA THR A 85 -30.66 4.49 -12.07
C THR A 85 -31.50 5.25 -11.04
N ASP A 86 -31.83 4.56 -9.95
CA ASP A 86 -32.70 5.08 -8.89
C ASP A 86 -32.12 6.34 -8.20
N ALA A 87 -33.00 7.25 -7.80
CA ALA A 87 -32.60 8.53 -7.22
C ALA A 87 -31.97 8.38 -5.81
N GLU A 88 -32.35 7.36 -5.05
CA GLU A 88 -31.71 7.01 -3.78
C GLU A 88 -30.32 6.41 -4.00
N GLU A 89 -30.17 5.52 -4.99
CA GLU A 89 -28.88 4.96 -5.39
C GLU A 89 -27.89 6.05 -5.81
N LYS A 90 -28.32 7.00 -6.66
CA LYS A 90 -27.51 8.16 -7.06
C LYS A 90 -27.08 9.00 -5.86
N ARG A 91 -27.99 9.26 -4.91
CA ARG A 91 -27.68 10.03 -3.70
C ARG A 91 -26.67 9.30 -2.81
N SER A 92 -26.86 8.00 -2.61
CA SER A 92 -25.97 7.15 -1.82
C SER A 92 -24.55 7.12 -2.39
N LEU A 93 -24.40 6.95 -3.71
CA LEU A 93 -23.10 6.96 -4.38
C LEU A 93 -22.38 8.31 -4.25
N ASN A 94 -23.10 9.42 -4.41
CA ASN A 94 -22.54 10.76 -4.23
C ASN A 94 -22.08 11.00 -2.78
N ALA A 95 -22.88 10.60 -1.79
CA ALA A 95 -22.50 10.71 -0.38
C ALA A 95 -21.24 9.89 -0.06
N ARG A 96 -21.18 8.65 -0.57
CA ARG A 96 -20.01 7.77 -0.41
C ARG A 96 -18.75 8.34 -1.08
N HIS A 97 -18.88 8.89 -2.28
CA HIS A 97 -17.78 9.59 -2.95
C HIS A 97 -17.27 10.76 -2.10
N GLY A 98 -18.17 11.64 -1.66
CA GLY A 98 -17.80 12.79 -0.83
C GLY A 98 -17.08 12.40 0.46
N LEU A 99 -17.55 11.35 1.15
CA LEU A 99 -16.89 10.83 2.36
C LEU A 99 -15.49 10.28 2.05
N LEU A 100 -15.35 9.44 1.03
CA LEU A 100 -14.06 8.85 0.66
C LEU A 100 -13.05 9.90 0.18
N SER A 101 -13.50 10.92 -0.55
CA SER A 101 -12.64 12.04 -0.97
C SER A 101 -12.09 12.80 0.22
N ARG A 102 -12.91 13.06 1.26
CA ARG A 102 -12.44 13.71 2.50
C ARG A 102 -11.44 12.84 3.25
N GLN A 103 -11.75 11.56 3.45
CA GLN A 103 -10.82 10.60 4.09
C GLN A 103 -9.49 10.49 3.34
N ARG A 104 -9.52 10.58 1.99
CA ARG A 104 -8.32 10.56 1.17
C ARG A 104 -7.45 11.79 1.38
N GLU A 105 -8.06 12.95 1.62
CA GLU A 105 -7.35 14.18 1.95
C GLU A 105 -6.74 14.10 3.36
N ASP A 106 -7.50 13.66 4.36
CA ASP A 106 -6.98 13.43 5.71
C ASP A 106 -5.79 12.45 5.71
N ALA A 107 -5.84 11.42 4.86
CA ALA A 107 -4.73 10.48 4.70
C ALA A 107 -3.49 11.11 4.02
N LYS A 108 -3.66 12.12 3.15
CA LYS A 108 -2.51 12.86 2.59
C LYS A 108 -1.84 13.69 3.68
N ASP A 109 -2.60 14.32 4.58
CA ASP A 109 -2.02 15.05 5.71
C ASP A 109 -1.21 14.11 6.62
N LEU A 110 -1.69 12.89 6.83
CA LEU A 110 -0.91 11.85 7.54
C LEU A 110 0.40 11.51 6.80
N LYS A 111 0.39 11.45 5.47
CA LYS A 111 1.59 11.23 4.65
C LYS A 111 2.58 12.37 4.76
N GLU A 112 2.12 13.62 4.69
CA GLU A 112 3.00 14.77 4.84
C GLU A 112 3.65 14.82 6.22
N ASN A 113 2.88 14.50 7.27
CA ASN A 113 3.39 14.39 8.63
C ASN A 113 4.41 13.25 8.76
N LEU A 114 4.16 12.11 8.10
CA LEU A 114 5.12 11.01 8.04
C LEU A 114 6.42 11.43 7.33
N ASP A 115 6.35 12.17 6.23
CA ASP A 115 7.52 12.64 5.46
C ASP A 115 8.34 13.67 6.25
N ARG A 116 7.68 14.50 7.06
CA ARG A 116 8.38 15.38 8.01
C ARG A 116 9.10 14.56 9.07
N ARG A 117 8.47 13.50 9.60
CA ARG A 117 9.09 12.60 10.58
C ARG A 117 10.27 11.82 9.99
N GLU A 118 10.16 11.36 8.75
CA GLU A 118 11.26 10.73 8.01
C GLU A 118 12.48 11.64 7.97
N ARG A 119 12.32 12.91 7.58
CA ARG A 119 13.43 13.89 7.54
C ARG A 119 14.07 14.09 8.90
N VAL A 120 13.26 14.15 9.96
CA VAL A 120 13.77 14.26 11.34
C VAL A 120 14.57 13.02 11.73
N VAL A 121 14.06 11.81 11.46
CA VAL A 121 14.75 10.55 11.74
C VAL A 121 16.04 10.47 10.94
N SER A 122 16.01 10.77 9.64
CA SER A 122 17.19 10.80 8.78
C SER A 122 18.27 11.76 9.34
N GLY A 123 17.90 12.98 9.74
CA GLY A 123 18.83 13.94 10.35
C GLY A 123 19.33 13.56 11.76
N ILE A 124 18.64 12.66 12.47
CA ILE A 124 19.15 12.03 13.69
C ILE A 124 20.20 10.99 13.30
N LEU A 125 19.88 10.09 12.38
CA LEU A 125 20.75 8.98 11.98
C LEU A 125 22.08 9.46 11.38
N THR A 126 22.11 10.60 10.69
CA THR A 126 23.35 11.17 10.12
C THR A 126 24.42 11.50 11.16
N LYS A 127 24.05 11.60 12.44
CA LYS A 127 24.99 11.88 13.54
C LYS A 127 25.72 10.63 14.04
N TYR A 128 25.18 9.45 13.74
CA TYR A 128 25.62 8.18 14.32
C TYR A 128 26.07 7.16 13.26
N LEU A 129 25.47 7.20 12.07
CA LEU A 129 25.71 6.21 11.02
C LEU A 129 26.74 6.69 9.99
N SER A 130 27.48 5.74 9.42
CA SER A 130 28.33 5.96 8.25
C SER A 130 27.50 6.24 6.99
N GLU A 131 28.13 6.79 5.94
CA GLU A 131 27.45 7.06 4.66
C GLU A 131 26.85 5.78 4.04
N GLN A 132 27.56 4.64 4.14
CA GLN A 132 27.05 3.36 3.65
C GLN A 132 25.78 2.95 4.41
N GLN A 133 25.79 3.01 5.74
CA GLN A 133 24.63 2.66 6.57
C GLN A 133 23.45 3.62 6.33
N LEU A 134 23.72 4.90 6.05
CA LEU A 134 22.68 5.87 5.67
C LEU A 134 22.08 5.54 4.30
N GLN A 135 22.90 5.10 3.35
CA GLN A 135 22.43 4.63 2.06
C GLN A 135 21.55 3.38 2.22
N ASP A 136 21.97 2.44 3.06
CA ASP A 136 21.21 1.21 3.35
C ASP A 136 19.87 1.53 4.02
N TYR A 137 19.84 2.49 4.96
CA TYR A 137 18.58 3.01 5.55
C TYR A 137 17.64 3.60 4.50
N ARG A 138 18.14 4.50 3.64
CA ARG A 138 17.33 5.13 2.57
C ARG A 138 16.75 4.07 1.64
N ARG A 139 17.57 3.10 1.24
CA ARG A 139 17.15 2.00 0.38
C ARG A 139 16.10 1.12 1.07
N PHE A 140 16.30 0.80 2.36
CA PHE A 140 15.32 0.03 3.13
C PHE A 140 13.94 0.71 3.19
N VAL A 141 13.88 2.01 3.49
CA VAL A 141 12.61 2.77 3.54
C VAL A 141 11.93 2.81 2.17
N GLN A 142 12.71 3.01 1.11
CA GLN A 142 12.21 3.01 -0.26
C GLN A 142 11.68 1.63 -0.67
N ASP A 143 12.48 0.58 -0.49
CA ASP A 143 12.10 -0.81 -0.81
C ASP A 143 10.83 -1.20 -0.04
N LYS A 144 10.77 -0.92 1.26
CA LYS A 144 9.59 -1.21 2.09
C LYS A 144 8.33 -0.55 1.53
N THR A 145 8.42 0.71 1.11
CA THR A 145 7.29 1.45 0.54
C THR A 145 6.87 0.87 -0.81
N SER A 146 7.82 0.62 -1.72
CA SER A 146 7.54 0.06 -3.04
C SER A 146 6.90 -1.32 -2.95
N LEU A 147 7.45 -2.21 -2.09
CA LEU A 147 6.92 -3.55 -1.89
C LEU A 147 5.51 -3.55 -1.29
N LEU A 148 5.18 -2.58 -0.44
CA LEU A 148 3.81 -2.44 0.09
C LEU A 148 2.81 -2.05 -1.01
N ILE A 149 3.21 -1.16 -1.92
CA ILE A 149 2.39 -0.74 -3.06
C ILE A 149 2.17 -1.93 -4.00
N GLU A 150 3.25 -2.59 -4.38
CA GLU A 150 3.22 -3.73 -5.30
C GLU A 150 2.39 -4.89 -4.76
N GLN A 151 2.52 -5.22 -3.46
CA GLN A 151 1.67 -6.23 -2.82
C GLN A 151 0.19 -5.87 -2.90
N LYS A 152 -0.19 -4.60 -2.65
CA LYS A 152 -1.58 -4.16 -2.72
C LYS A 152 -2.11 -4.19 -4.15
N ASP A 153 -1.32 -3.75 -5.11
CA ASP A 153 -1.70 -3.77 -6.52
C ASP A 153 -1.89 -5.21 -7.03
N LEU A 154 -1.03 -6.15 -6.62
CA LEU A 154 -1.17 -7.57 -6.94
C LEU A 154 -2.42 -8.18 -6.28
N GLU A 155 -2.67 -7.89 -5.00
CA GLU A 155 -3.88 -8.35 -4.30
C GLU A 155 -5.16 -7.87 -5.01
N GLU A 156 -5.20 -6.62 -5.46
CA GLU A 156 -6.35 -6.06 -6.17
C GLU A 156 -6.53 -6.68 -7.56
N GLN A 157 -5.44 -6.90 -8.29
CA GLN A 157 -5.49 -7.57 -9.59
C GLN A 157 -5.94 -9.02 -9.49
N ILE A 158 -5.36 -9.79 -8.56
CA ILE A 158 -5.74 -11.18 -8.30
C ILE A 158 -7.24 -11.23 -8.00
N LYS A 159 -7.70 -10.44 -7.03
CA LYS A 159 -9.12 -10.39 -6.66
C LYS A 159 -10.02 -10.04 -7.85
N PHE A 160 -9.64 -9.07 -8.67
CA PHE A 160 -10.40 -8.70 -9.86
C PHE A 160 -10.52 -9.89 -10.84
N PHE A 161 -9.42 -10.59 -11.12
CA PHE A 161 -9.46 -11.73 -12.04
C PHE A 161 -10.17 -12.95 -11.46
N GLU A 162 -10.12 -13.16 -10.14
CA GLU A 162 -10.92 -14.18 -9.45
C GLU A 162 -12.43 -13.90 -9.60
N GLU A 163 -12.86 -12.66 -9.32
CA GLU A 163 -14.25 -12.24 -9.49
C GLU A 163 -14.72 -12.38 -10.95
N GLN A 164 -13.85 -12.07 -11.92
CA GLN A 164 -14.17 -12.26 -13.35
C GLN A 164 -14.31 -13.74 -13.72
N LEU A 165 -13.41 -14.60 -13.23
CA LEU A 165 -13.44 -16.03 -13.49
C LEU A 165 -14.72 -16.65 -12.92
N GLU A 166 -15.06 -16.33 -11.67
CA GLU A 166 -16.28 -16.81 -11.00
C GLU A 166 -17.55 -16.41 -11.77
N ASN A 167 -17.63 -15.16 -12.25
CA ASN A 167 -18.76 -14.69 -13.04
C ASN A 167 -18.91 -15.43 -14.37
N VAL A 168 -17.80 -15.69 -15.06
CA VAL A 168 -17.82 -16.44 -16.33
C VAL A 168 -18.22 -17.89 -16.08
N GLU A 169 -17.68 -18.54 -15.04
CA GLU A 169 -18.02 -19.93 -14.71
C GLU A 169 -19.50 -20.10 -14.33
N LYS A 170 -20.09 -19.15 -13.59
CA LYS A 170 -21.52 -19.15 -13.26
C LYS A 170 -22.45 -18.86 -14.44
N SER A 171 -21.94 -18.21 -15.49
CA SER A 171 -22.72 -17.85 -16.68
C SER A 171 -22.75 -18.97 -17.73
N ILE A 172 -21.99 -20.05 -17.52
CA ILE A 172 -22.00 -21.23 -18.38
C ILE A 172 -23.15 -22.13 -17.89
N PRO A 173 -24.10 -22.49 -18.77
CA PRO A 173 -25.22 -23.36 -18.42
C PRO A 173 -24.80 -24.79 -18.05
#